data_AF-A0A180GDA2-F1
#
_entry.id   AF-A0A180GDA2-F1
#
_cell.length_a   1.000
_cell.length_b   1.000
_cell.length_c   1.000
_cell.angle_alpha   90.00
_cell.angle_beta   90.00
_cell.angle_gamma   90.00
#
_symmetry.space_group_name_H-M   'P 1'
#
loop_
_entity.id
_entity.type
_entity.pdbx_description
1 polymer ?
#
loop_
_entity_poly.entity_id
_entity_poly.type
_entity_poly.pdbx_seq_one_letter_code
_entity_poly.pdbx_strand_id
1 'polypeptide(L)'
;MPRPLNELRERLEIEDLQWIMFRNRVDKLNQAFWETQSTRFEALEQAQKDSVLLAQTDHNTQQLPPASAANDERVNSTLDLFYANWLVEQSERFMRYNRRWWSLQPALLKGGWLAQVRNLRWKLACWRYSILP
;
A
#
# COMPACT_ATOMS: atom_id res chain seq x y z
N MET A 1 -39.92 -4.93 -13.42
CA MET A 1 -39.59 -5.97 -12.41
C MET A 1 -40.67 -5.95 -11.34
N PRO A 2 -41.08 -7.11 -10.81
CA PRO A 2 -42.00 -7.17 -9.67
C PRO A 2 -41.41 -6.43 -8.46
N ARG A 3 -42.26 -5.68 -7.75
CA ARG A 3 -41.90 -4.89 -6.55
C ARG A 3 -40.94 -5.60 -5.57
N PRO A 4 -41.17 -6.87 -5.19
CA PRO A 4 -40.24 -7.60 -4.30
C PRO A 4 -38.82 -7.82 -4.87
N LEU A 5 -38.66 -7.94 -6.20
CA LEU A 5 -37.32 -8.01 -6.80
C LEU A 5 -36.61 -6.65 -6.77
N ASN A 6 -37.34 -5.55 -6.95
CA ASN A 6 -36.76 -4.21 -6.83
C ASN A 6 -36.28 -3.94 -5.40
N GLU A 7 -37.10 -4.26 -4.41
CA GLU A 7 -36.73 -4.09 -2.99
C GLU A 7 -35.52 -4.94 -2.61
N LEU A 8 -35.42 -6.18 -3.13
CA LEU A 8 -34.23 -7.01 -2.93
C LEU A 8 -33.00 -6.40 -3.59
N ARG A 9 -33.13 -5.91 -4.83
CA ARG A 9 -32.05 -5.28 -5.57
C ARG A 9 -31.49 -4.06 -4.83
N GLU A 10 -32.36 -3.16 -4.39
CA GLU A 10 -31.97 -1.96 -3.63
C GLU A 10 -31.21 -2.32 -2.35
N ARG A 11 -31.65 -3.35 -1.61
CA ARG A 11 -30.95 -3.82 -0.42
C ARG A 11 -29.55 -4.36 -0.74
N LEU A 12 -29.43 -5.17 -1.79
CA LEU A 12 -28.15 -5.72 -2.22
C LEU A 12 -27.19 -4.62 -2.73
N GLU A 13 -27.71 -3.61 -3.43
CA GLU A 13 -26.95 -2.45 -3.88
C GLU A 13 -26.39 -1.63 -2.70
N ILE A 14 -27.18 -1.42 -1.64
CA ILE A 14 -26.71 -0.76 -0.42
C ILE A 14 -25.58 -1.56 0.25
N GLU A 15 -25.73 -2.89 0.35
CA GLU A 15 -24.69 -3.77 0.90
C GLU A 15 -23.40 -3.73 0.06
N ASP A 16 -23.51 -3.66 -1.28
CA ASP A 16 -22.37 -3.49 -2.17
C ASP A 16 -21.69 -2.13 -2.01
N LEU A 17 -22.45 -1.04 -1.90
CA LEU A 17 -21.91 0.30 -1.67
C LEU A 17 -21.12 0.37 -0.36
N GLN A 18 -21.65 -0.19 0.73
CA GLN A 18 -20.95 -0.24 2.02
C GLN A 18 -19.61 -0.99 1.90
N TRP A 19 -19.60 -2.09 1.16
CA TRP A 19 -18.39 -2.88 0.91
C TRP A 19 -17.37 -2.11 0.07
N ILE A 20 -17.80 -1.45 -1.00
CA ILE A 20 -16.93 -0.60 -1.84
C ILE A 20 -16.33 0.54 -1.01
N MET A 21 -17.13 1.21 -0.18
CA MET A 21 -16.65 2.28 0.70
C MET A 21 -15.62 1.76 1.71
N PHE A 22 -15.84 0.57 2.28
CA PHE A 22 -14.87 -0.05 3.18
C PHE A 22 -13.55 -0.35 2.46
N ARG A 23 -13.60 -1.01 1.29
CA ARG A 23 -12.41 -1.27 0.48
C ARG A 23 -11.63 0.01 0.17
N ASN A 24 -12.30 1.05 -0.30
CA ASN A 24 -11.67 2.32 -0.63
C ASN A 24 -10.97 2.94 0.59
N ARG A 25 -11.51 2.78 1.80
CA ARG A 25 -10.84 3.25 3.03
C ARG A 25 -9.58 2.45 3.33
N VAL A 26 -9.62 1.13 3.12
CA VAL A 26 -8.46 0.25 3.34
C VAL A 26 -7.37 0.52 2.31
N ASP A 27 -7.74 0.68 1.03
CA ASP A 27 -6.81 1.01 -0.06
C ASP A 27 -6.14 2.37 0.18
N LYS A 28 -6.91 3.39 0.60
CA LYS A 28 -6.36 4.70 0.98
C LYS A 28 -5.38 4.63 2.14
N LEU A 29 -5.63 3.77 3.13
CA LEU A 29 -4.71 3.57 4.26
C LEU A 29 -3.38 2.98 3.77
N ASN A 30 -3.44 1.96 2.92
CA ASN A 30 -2.25 1.34 2.33
C ASN A 30 -1.47 2.35 1.46
N GLN A 31 -2.17 3.04 0.55
CA GLN A 31 -1.57 4.05 -0.32
C GLN A 31 -0.88 5.16 0.48
N ALA A 32 -1.58 5.78 1.42
CA ALA A 32 -1.03 6.87 2.21
C ALA A 32 0.21 6.47 3.02
N PHE A 33 0.24 5.23 3.54
CA PHE A 33 1.41 4.71 4.24
C PHE A 33 2.61 4.61 3.30
N TRP A 34 2.45 3.94 2.15
CA TRP A 34 3.55 3.72 1.22
C TRP A 34 4.03 4.99 0.55
N GLU A 35 3.13 5.90 0.16
CA GLU A 35 3.52 7.21 -0.38
C GLU A 35 4.38 7.98 0.63
N THR A 36 3.92 8.05 1.89
CA THR A 36 4.67 8.76 2.94
C THR A 36 6.04 8.11 3.20
N GLN A 37 6.10 6.77 3.22
CA GLN A 37 7.37 6.06 3.44
C GLN A 37 8.33 6.22 2.27
N SER A 38 7.86 6.10 1.03
CA SER A 38 8.68 6.26 -0.17
C SER A 38 9.25 7.67 -0.28
N THR A 39 8.42 8.70 -0.15
CA THR A 39 8.90 10.10 -0.21
C THR A 39 9.92 10.40 0.88
N ARG A 40 9.69 9.90 2.11
CA ARG A 40 10.65 10.09 3.20
C ARG A 40 11.95 9.33 2.96
N PHE A 41 11.87 8.11 2.43
CA PHE A 41 13.04 7.31 2.12
C PHE A 41 13.89 7.96 1.03
N GLU A 42 13.28 8.38 -0.09
CA GLU A 42 13.96 9.06 -1.19
C GLU A 42 14.67 10.33 -0.72
N ALA A 43 14.03 11.14 0.13
CA ALA A 43 14.64 12.34 0.69
C ALA A 43 15.86 12.03 1.58
N LEU A 44 15.79 10.97 2.40
CA LEU A 44 16.90 10.57 3.27
C LEU A 44 18.05 9.94 2.47
N GLU A 45 17.73 9.12 1.47
CA GLU A 45 18.72 8.51 0.58
C GLU A 45 19.47 9.58 -0.21
N GLN A 46 18.77 10.57 -0.76
CA GLN A 46 19.39 11.68 -1.47
C GLN A 46 20.29 12.51 -0.56
N ALA A 47 19.83 12.83 0.65
CA ALA A 47 20.64 13.56 1.63
C ALA A 47 21.93 12.82 2.00
N GLN A 48 21.90 11.49 2.09
CA GLN A 48 23.10 10.68 2.31
C GLN A 48 24.05 10.75 1.11
N LYS A 49 23.55 10.58 -0.11
CA LYS A 49 24.37 10.72 -1.34
C LYS A 49 25.04 12.10 -1.40
N ASP A 50 24.28 13.17 -1.16
CA ASP A 50 24.79 14.54 -1.18
C ASP A 50 25.87 14.76 -0.11
N SER A 51 25.69 14.20 1.09
CA SER A 51 26.68 14.33 2.18
C SER A 51 28.04 13.70 1.84
N VAL A 52 28.03 12.55 1.16
CA VAL A 52 29.25 11.85 0.72
C VAL A 52 29.96 12.64 -0.38
N LEU A 53 29.22 13.22 -1.32
CA LEU A 53 29.77 14.04 -2.40
C LEU A 53 30.36 15.36 -1.88
N LEU A 54 29.72 16.01 -0.91
CA LEU A 54 30.23 17.23 -0.28
C LEU A 54 31.52 16.96 0.52
N ALA A 55 31.54 15.89 1.33
CA ALA A 55 32.72 15.49 2.10
C ALA A 55 33.96 15.18 1.21
N GLN A 56 33.74 14.77 -0.04
CA GLN A 56 34.80 14.59 -1.02
C GLN A 56 35.34 15.92 -1.54
N THR A 57 34.47 16.93 -1.71
CA THR A 57 34.83 18.24 -2.25
C THR A 57 35.74 19.00 -1.28
N ASP A 58 35.48 18.90 0.02
CA ASP A 58 36.29 19.55 1.08
C ASP A 58 37.68 18.92 1.24
N HIS A 59 37.86 17.63 0.92
CA HIS A 59 39.14 16.94 1.03
C HIS A 59 40.02 16.99 -0.25
N ASN A 60 39.45 17.25 -1.42
CA ASN A 60 40.16 17.20 -2.72
C ASN A 60 40.56 18.58 -3.28
N THR A 61 41.26 19.39 -2.47
CA THR A 61 42.08 20.49 -3.03
C THR A 61 43.37 19.99 -3.72
N GLN A 62 43.60 18.67 -3.79
CA GLN A 62 44.72 18.07 -4.53
C GLN A 62 44.26 16.88 -5.39
N GLN A 63 44.35 17.10 -6.71
CA GLN A 63 44.47 16.11 -7.80
C GLN A 63 43.40 15.01 -7.94
N LEU A 64 42.48 15.21 -8.90
CA LEU A 64 41.58 14.19 -9.45
C LEU A 64 42.33 13.12 -10.29
N PRO A 65 42.10 11.82 -10.05
CA PRO A 65 41.94 10.80 -11.08
C PRO A 65 40.47 10.72 -11.56
N PRO A 66 40.15 10.06 -12.69
CA PRO A 66 38.80 10.07 -13.28
C PRO A 66 37.78 9.44 -12.33
N ALA A 67 36.74 10.23 -12.03
CA ALA A 67 35.96 10.18 -10.81
C ALA A 67 34.60 9.47 -10.95
N SER A 68 34.60 8.16 -11.24
CA SER A 68 33.35 7.37 -11.20
C SER A 68 33.43 6.16 -10.28
N ALA A 69 34.20 5.13 -10.63
CA ALA A 69 34.12 3.84 -9.92
C ALA A 69 34.48 3.90 -8.41
N ALA A 70 35.53 4.64 -8.03
CA ALA A 70 35.94 4.75 -6.63
C ALA A 70 34.98 5.64 -5.79
N ASN A 71 34.26 6.56 -6.44
CA ASN A 71 33.24 7.36 -5.80
C ASN A 71 31.97 6.54 -5.61
N ASP A 72 31.58 5.77 -6.63
CA ASP A 72 30.42 4.88 -6.59
C ASP A 72 30.58 3.81 -5.50
N GLU A 73 31.76 3.21 -5.34
CA GLU A 73 32.02 2.22 -4.29
C GLU A 73 31.90 2.79 -2.87
N ARG A 74 32.36 4.04 -2.67
CA ARG A 74 32.20 4.74 -1.38
C ARG A 74 30.76 5.11 -1.12
N VAL A 75 30.06 5.67 -2.10
CA VAL A 75 28.62 5.97 -1.98
C VAL A 75 27.84 4.70 -1.65
N ASN A 76 28.10 3.59 -2.34
CA ASN A 76 27.44 2.31 -2.11
C ASN A 76 27.70 1.75 -0.70
N SER A 77 28.96 1.73 -0.25
CA SER A 77 29.29 1.26 1.12
C SER A 77 28.68 2.13 2.22
N THR A 78 28.55 3.44 1.99
CA THR A 78 27.86 4.35 2.93
C THR A 78 26.35 4.14 2.91
N LEU A 79 25.78 3.88 1.73
CA LEU A 79 24.37 3.53 1.56
C LEU A 79 24.01 2.20 2.23
N ASP A 80 24.88 1.20 2.20
CA ASP A 80 24.65 -0.07 2.89
C ASP A 80 24.48 0.12 4.40
N LEU A 81 25.34 0.94 5.02
CA LEU A 81 25.23 1.29 6.43
C LEU A 81 23.96 2.12 6.71
N PHE A 82 23.61 3.04 5.81
CA PHE A 82 22.37 3.80 5.88
C PHE A 82 21.14 2.87 5.85
N TYR A 83 21.07 1.93 4.91
CA TYR A 83 19.95 1.00 4.81
C TYR A 83 19.82 0.12 6.04
N ALA A 84 20.93 -0.41 6.57
CA ALA A 84 20.92 -1.21 7.79
C ALA A 84 20.33 -0.42 8.98
N ASN A 85 20.78 0.82 9.17
CA ASN A 85 20.31 1.67 10.26
C ASN A 85 18.86 2.13 10.07
N TRP A 86 18.50 2.52 8.85
CA TRP A 86 17.15 2.97 8.50
C TRP A 86 16.12 1.87 8.75
N LEU A 87 16.44 0.62 8.40
CA LEU A 87 15.53 -0.50 8.57
C LEU A 87 15.25 -0.79 10.05
N VAL A 88 16.26 -0.65 10.92
CA VAL A 88 16.10 -0.76 12.38
C VAL A 88 15.23 0.38 12.90
N GLU A 89 15.49 1.63 12.49
CA GLU A 89 14.72 2.80 12.94
C GLU A 89 13.24 2.73 12.52
N GLN A 90 12.96 2.29 11.29
CA GLN A 90 11.59 2.20 10.78
C GLN A 90 10.86 0.91 11.18
N SER A 91 11.57 -0.10 11.73
CA SER A 91 11.02 -1.42 12.05
C SER A 91 9.72 -1.34 12.87
N GLU A 92 9.68 -0.48 13.89
CA GLU A 92 8.51 -0.32 14.76
C GLU A 92 7.30 0.26 14.01
N ARG A 93 7.53 1.17 13.06
CA ARG A 93 6.47 1.76 12.23
C ARG A 93 5.92 0.74 11.24
N PHE A 94 6.79 -0.07 10.61
CA PHE A 94 6.36 -1.19 9.78
C PHE A 94 5.58 -2.23 10.59
N MET A 95 6.00 -2.55 11.82
CA MET A 95 5.26 -3.44 12.71
C MET A 95 3.86 -2.89 13.04
N ARG A 96 3.76 -1.61 13.40
CA ARG A 96 2.47 -0.96 13.67
C ARG A 96 1.55 -0.94 12.45
N TYR A 97 2.11 -0.62 11.28
CA TYR A 97 1.40 -0.68 10.01
C TYR A 97 0.92 -2.10 9.70
N ASN A 98 1.82 -3.09 9.73
CA ASN A 98 1.50 -4.49 9.46
C ASN A 98 0.43 -5.00 10.40
N ARG A 99 0.49 -4.70 11.70
CA ARG A 99 -0.54 -5.09 12.66
C ARG A 99 -1.92 -4.53 12.28
N ARG A 100 -1.97 -3.27 11.85
CA ARG A 100 -3.22 -2.62 11.41
C ARG A 100 -3.70 -3.15 10.06
N TRP A 101 -2.80 -3.48 9.16
CA TRP A 101 -3.13 -4.12 7.89
C TRP A 101 -3.71 -5.52 8.11
N TRP A 102 -3.05 -6.33 8.93
CA TRP A 102 -3.49 -7.68 9.27
C TRP A 102 -4.82 -7.71 10.02
N SER A 103 -5.12 -6.72 10.87
CA SER A 103 -6.43 -6.66 11.52
C SER A 103 -7.59 -6.39 10.54
N LEU A 104 -7.31 -5.84 9.35
CA LEU A 104 -8.31 -5.57 8.31
C LEU A 104 -8.51 -6.75 7.36
N GLN A 105 -7.55 -7.67 7.26
CA GLN A 105 -7.62 -8.83 6.36
C GLN A 105 -8.86 -9.71 6.54
N PRO A 106 -9.29 -10.05 7.77
CA PRO A 106 -10.50 -10.86 7.95
C PRO A 106 -11.75 -10.18 7.41
N ALA A 107 -11.87 -8.86 7.62
CA ALA A 107 -12.99 -8.08 7.09
C ALA A 107 -12.95 -7.98 5.56
N LEU A 108 -11.74 -7.88 4.98
CA LEU A 108 -11.57 -7.88 3.53
C LEU A 108 -12.02 -9.21 2.91
N LEU A 109 -11.57 -10.33 3.46
CA LEU A 109 -11.96 -11.67 3.01
C LEU A 109 -13.47 -11.91 3.17
N LYS A 110 -14.02 -11.51 4.32
CA LYS A 110 -15.46 -11.60 4.60
C LYS A 110 -16.28 -10.83 3.58
N GLY A 111 -15.87 -9.62 3.22
CA GLY A 111 -16.58 -8.82 2.22
C GLY A 111 -16.57 -9.45 0.83
N GLY A 112 -15.44 -10.04 0.41
CA GLY A 112 -15.35 -10.80 -0.83
C GLY A 112 -16.28 -12.02 -0.86
N TRP A 113 -16.32 -12.78 0.25
CA TRP A 113 -17.23 -13.91 0.39
C TRP A 113 -18.71 -13.48 0.37
N LEU A 114 -19.06 -12.42 1.11
CA LEU A 114 -20.42 -11.88 1.13
C LEU A 114 -20.86 -11.39 -0.25
N ALA A 115 -19.96 -10.82 -1.07
CA ALA A 115 -20.29 -10.42 -2.44
C ALA A 115 -20.71 -11.62 -3.30
N GLN A 116 -20.05 -12.77 -3.15
CA GLN A 116 -20.45 -14.01 -3.83
C GLN A 116 -21.83 -14.49 -3.36
N VAL A 117 -22.08 -14.44 -2.05
CA VAL A 117 -23.39 -14.79 -1.47
C VAL A 117 -24.50 -13.88 -1.99
N ARG A 118 -24.26 -12.56 -2.08
CA ARG A 118 -25.22 -11.59 -2.64
C ARG A 118 -25.56 -11.89 -4.09
N ASN A 119 -24.54 -12.16 -4.91
CA ASN A 119 -24.73 -12.53 -6.32
C ASN A 119 -25.56 -13.81 -6.46
N LEU A 120 -25.27 -14.82 -5.63
CA LEU A 120 -26.05 -16.06 -5.59
C LEU A 120 -27.51 -15.79 -5.18
N ARG A 121 -27.74 -14.98 -4.13
CA ARG A 121 -29.09 -14.60 -3.67
C ARG A 121 -29.88 -13.88 -4.77
N TRP A 122 -29.24 -12.98 -5.51
CA TRP A 122 -29.86 -12.32 -6.66
C TRP A 122 -30.25 -13.30 -7.76
N LYS A 123 -29.31 -14.17 -8.19
CA LYS A 123 -29.57 -15.19 -9.20
C LYS A 123 -30.70 -16.14 -8.80
N LEU A 124 -30.70 -16.60 -7.55
CA LEU A 124 -31.77 -17.46 -7.01
C LEU A 124 -33.13 -16.75 -6.98
N ALA A 125 -33.15 -15.46 -6.62
CA ALA A 125 -34.38 -14.68 -6.65
C ALA A 125 -34.91 -14.54 -8.08
N CYS A 126 -34.06 -14.14 -9.05
CA CYS A 126 -34.44 -14.09 -10.46
C CYS A 126 -34.95 -15.44 -10.98
N TRP A 127 -34.25 -16.53 -10.66
CA TRP A 127 -34.64 -17.89 -11.04
C TRP A 127 -36.01 -18.27 -10.46
N ARG A 128 -36.24 -18.01 -9.18
CA ARG A 128 -37.53 -18.28 -8.52
C ARG A 128 -38.69 -17.53 -9.18
N TYR A 129 -38.50 -16.26 -9.53
CA TYR A 129 -39.50 -15.47 -10.25
C TYR A 129 -39.67 -15.85 -11.73
N SER A 130 -38.68 -16.52 -12.34
CA SER A 130 -38.84 -17.05 -13.71
C SER A 130 -39.62 -18.36 -13.77
N ILE A 131 -39.70 -19.10 -12.65
CA ILE A 131 -40.36 -20.42 -12.58
C ILE A 131 -41.77 -20.34 -11.97
N LEU A 132 -41.98 -19.42 -11.04
CA LEU A 132 -43.30 -19.13 -10.46
C LEU A 132 -43.86 -17.89 -11.17
N PRO A 133 -44.81 -18.04 -12.12
CA PRO A 133 -45.48 -16.90 -12.76
C PRO A 133 -46.29 -16.06 -11.76
#